data_AF-A0A922Z144-F1
#
_entry.id   AF-A0A922Z144-F1
#
_cell.length_a   1.000
_cell.length_b   1.000
_cell.length_c   1.000
_cell.angle_alpha   90.00
_cell.angle_beta   90.00
_cell.angle_gamma   90.00
#
_symmetry.space_group_name_H-M   'P 1'
#
loop_
_entity.id
_entity.type
_entity.pdbx_description
1 polymer ?
#
loop_
_entity_poly.entity_id
_entity_poly.type
_entity_poly.pdbx_seq_one_letter_code
_entity_poly.pdbx_strand_id
1 'polypeptide(L)'
;MLKALIFDVDGTLADTETVHLAAFNHAFAEEGLDWHWTTDQYTQLLEISGGKERMLHHWRSMQPDLKELQGGAVLATIDRLHEIKTAFYENAVNGGAVSLRPGVLALMDEALKQG
;
A
#
# COMPACT_ATOMS: atom_id res chain seq x y z
N MET A 1 -31.82 13.68 8.65
CA MET A 1 -30.77 13.16 9.54
C MET A 1 -29.83 12.33 8.73
N LEU A 2 -28.52 12.47 8.97
CA LEU A 2 -27.52 11.55 8.46
C LEU A 2 -27.78 10.15 9.05
N LYS A 3 -27.60 9.10 8.25
CA LYS A 3 -27.92 7.71 8.66
C LYS A 3 -26.69 6.79 8.70
N ALA A 4 -25.61 7.19 8.05
CA ALA A 4 -24.36 6.46 8.01
C ALA A 4 -23.21 7.39 7.65
N LEU A 5 -22.02 7.04 8.12
CA LEU A 5 -20.75 7.53 7.62
C LEU A 5 -19.99 6.35 7.02
N ILE A 6 -19.51 6.49 5.79
CA ILE A 6 -18.63 5.51 5.15
C ILE A 6 -17.28 6.19 5.02
N PHE A 7 -16.29 5.63 5.70
CA PHE A 7 -14.92 6.12 5.66
C PHE A 7 -14.12 5.25 4.71
N ASP A 8 -13.40 5.89 3.81
CA ASP A 8 -12.21 5.28 3.22
C ASP A 8 -11.11 5.16 4.29
N VAL A 9 -10.11 4.32 4.07
CA VAL A 9 -9.04 4.03 5.04
C VAL A 9 -7.81 4.89 4.75
N ASP A 10 -7.14 4.62 3.64
CA ASP A 10 -5.84 5.20 3.30
C ASP A 10 -6.00 6.65 2.85
N GLY A 11 -5.26 7.56 3.50
CA GLY A 11 -5.38 9.01 3.25
C GLY A 11 -6.68 9.63 3.81
N THR A 12 -7.60 8.84 4.36
CA THR A 12 -8.87 9.32 4.94
C THR A 12 -8.90 9.16 6.46
N LEU A 13 -8.74 7.94 6.99
CA LEU A 13 -8.61 7.74 8.44
C LEU A 13 -7.22 8.16 8.93
N ALA A 14 -6.18 7.88 8.15
CA ALA A 14 -4.80 8.15 8.49
C ALA A 14 -3.97 8.41 7.21
N ASP A 15 -2.90 9.19 7.32
CA ASP A 15 -1.94 9.36 6.22
C ASP A 15 -0.97 8.15 6.22
N THR A 16 -1.27 7.14 5.41
CA THR A 16 -0.61 5.82 5.43
C THR A 16 0.42 5.61 4.32
N GLU A 17 0.41 6.47 3.30
CA GLU A 17 1.16 6.21 2.06
C GLU A 17 2.67 6.18 2.24
N THR A 18 3.23 6.96 3.18
CA THR A 18 4.67 6.92 3.48
C THR A 18 5.08 5.58 4.08
N VAL A 19 4.23 4.98 4.91
CA VAL A 19 4.46 3.65 5.50
C VAL A 19 4.27 2.55 4.45
N HIS A 20 3.30 2.70 3.54
CA HIS A 20 3.18 1.80 2.39
C HIS A 20 4.42 1.84 1.49
N LEU A 21 4.92 3.03 1.14
CA LEU A 21 6.13 3.18 0.35
C LEU A 21 7.34 2.52 1.01
N ALA A 22 7.54 2.76 2.32
CA ALA A 22 8.60 2.10 3.08
C ALA A 22 8.46 0.56 3.05
N ALA A 23 7.24 0.05 3.18
CA ALA A 23 6.97 -1.39 3.16
C ALA A 23 7.24 -2.03 1.78
N PHE A 24 6.92 -1.34 0.68
CA PHE A 24 7.29 -1.81 -0.67
C PHE A 24 8.81 -1.87 -0.82
N ASN A 25 9.51 -0.79 -0.49
CA ASN A 25 10.97 -0.73 -0.60
C ASN A 25 11.68 -1.76 0.29
N HIS A 26 11.12 -2.04 1.48
CA HIS A 26 11.59 -3.13 2.33
C HIS A 26 11.42 -4.48 1.64
N ALA A 27 10.24 -4.79 1.10
CA ALA A 27 10.00 -6.06 0.41
C ALA A 27 10.92 -6.26 -0.81
N PHE A 28 11.19 -5.20 -1.58
CA PHE A 28 12.14 -5.27 -2.69
C PHE A 28 13.54 -5.63 -2.22
N ALA A 29 14.02 -4.99 -1.16
CA ALA A 29 15.33 -5.27 -0.59
C ALA A 29 15.44 -6.70 -0.03
N GLU A 30 14.40 -7.21 0.63
CA GLU A 30 14.35 -8.57 1.19
C GLU A 30 14.35 -9.66 0.10
N GLU A 31 13.66 -9.45 -1.03
CA GLU A 31 13.72 -10.37 -2.18
C GLU A 31 14.98 -10.14 -3.06
N GLY A 32 15.87 -9.22 -2.67
CA GLY A 32 17.12 -8.95 -3.38
C GLY A 32 16.94 -8.25 -4.73
N LEU A 33 15.82 -7.56 -4.93
CA LEU A 33 15.57 -6.72 -6.10
C LEU A 33 16.27 -5.37 -5.92
N ASP A 34 16.82 -4.85 -7.02
CA ASP A 34 17.47 -3.52 -7.06
C ASP A 34 16.46 -2.36 -7.15
N TRP A 35 15.18 -2.65 -6.91
CA TRP A 35 14.10 -1.68 -7.01
C TRP A 35 14.06 -0.79 -5.77
N HIS A 36 13.89 0.51 -6.02
CA HIS A 36 13.63 1.47 -4.97
C HIS A 36 12.71 2.56 -5.50
N TRP A 37 11.49 2.63 -4.98
CA TRP A 37 10.55 3.66 -5.33
C TRP A 37 10.79 4.90 -4.48
N THR A 38 11.05 6.01 -5.15
CA THR A 38 11.01 7.35 -4.57
C THR A 38 9.57 7.78 -4.35
N THR A 39 9.36 8.83 -3.54
CA THR A 39 8.03 9.42 -3.35
C THR A 39 7.40 9.84 -4.68
N ASP A 40 8.14 10.50 -5.56
CA ASP A 40 7.63 10.97 -6.86
C ASP A 40 7.19 9.81 -7.76
N GLN A 41 8.00 8.74 -7.84
CA GLN A 41 7.65 7.53 -8.59
C GLN A 41 6.42 6.85 -7.98
N TYR A 42 6.37 6.75 -6.65
CA TYR A 42 5.24 6.13 -5.97
C TYR A 42 3.95 6.91 -6.18
N THR A 43 4.00 8.25 -6.16
CA THR A 43 2.84 9.10 -6.49
C THR A 43 2.29 8.83 -7.88
N GLN A 44 3.14 8.64 -8.89
CA GLN A 44 2.68 8.24 -10.23
C GLN A 44 2.05 6.85 -10.21
N LEU A 45 2.65 5.92 -9.48
CA LEU A 45 2.17 4.55 -9.35
C LEU A 45 0.83 4.45 -8.57
N LEU A 46 0.44 5.45 -7.78
CA LEU A 46 -0.85 5.47 -7.08
C LEU A 46 -2.05 5.47 -8.03
N GLU A 47 -1.87 5.88 -9.30
CA GLU A 47 -2.92 5.78 -10.33
C GLU A 47 -3.31 4.32 -10.63
N ILE A 48 -2.44 3.36 -10.30
CA ILE A 48 -2.69 1.93 -10.47
C ILE A 48 -3.26 1.40 -9.16
N SER A 49 -4.52 0.98 -9.18
CA SER A 49 -5.16 0.41 -7.99
C SER A 49 -4.57 -0.95 -7.63
N GLY A 50 -4.29 -1.16 -6.34
CA GLY A 50 -3.81 -2.44 -5.80
C GLY A 50 -2.29 -2.58 -5.80
N GLY A 51 -1.75 -3.12 -4.69
CA GLY A 51 -0.31 -3.23 -4.49
C GLY A 51 0.36 -4.24 -5.43
N LYS A 52 -0.32 -5.35 -5.73
CA LYS A 52 0.19 -6.39 -6.64
C LYS A 52 0.22 -5.89 -8.08
N GLU A 53 -0.86 -5.25 -8.51
CA GLU A 53 -1.04 -4.65 -9.83
C GLU A 53 0.02 -3.58 -10.09
N ARG A 54 0.29 -2.75 -9.08
CA ARG A 54 1.34 -1.73 -9.12
C ARG A 54 2.73 -2.31 -9.31
N MET A 55 3.10 -3.33 -8.53
CA MET A 55 4.38 -4.02 -8.69
C MET A 55 4.49 -4.73 -10.04
N LEU A 56 3.42 -5.35 -10.52
CA LEU A 56 3.39 -6.01 -11.82
C LEU A 56 3.55 -5.01 -12.98
N HIS A 57 2.89 -3.85 -12.89
CA HIS A 57 3.07 -2.78 -13.86
C HIS A 57 4.52 -2.29 -13.89
N HIS A 58 5.11 -2.05 -12.71
CA HIS A 58 6.52 -1.64 -12.61
C HIS A 58 7.46 -2.69 -13.22
N TRP A 59 7.26 -3.98 -12.92
CA TRP A 59 8.06 -5.05 -13.52
C TRP A 59 7.98 -5.02 -15.05
N ARG A 60 6.77 -4.91 -15.60
CA ARG A 60 6.56 -4.87 -17.06
C ARG A 60 7.18 -3.64 -17.72
N SER A 61 7.25 -2.50 -17.05
CA SER A 61 7.89 -1.30 -17.61
C SER A 61 9.41 -1.42 -17.70
N MET A 62 10.03 -2.18 -16.78
CA MET A 62 11.47 -2.47 -16.81
C MET A 62 11.84 -3.62 -17.75
N GLN A 63 10.92 -4.57 -17.96
CA GLN A 63 11.12 -5.72 -18.86
C GLN A 63 9.94 -5.84 -19.84
N PRO A 64 9.90 -5.02 -20.90
CA PRO A 64 8.81 -5.07 -21.88
C PRO A 64 8.71 -6.41 -22.62
N ASP A 65 9.85 -7.11 -22.76
CA ASP A 65 9.94 -8.41 -23.45
C ASP A 65 9.61 -9.62 -22.54
N LEU A 66 9.11 -9.37 -21.32
CA LEU A 66 8.72 -10.42 -20.38
C LEU A 66 7.63 -11.30 -21.01
N LYS A 67 8.02 -12.48 -21.47
CA LYS A 67 7.12 -13.42 -22.16
C LYS A 67 6.09 -14.01 -21.19
N GLU A 68 4.88 -14.28 -21.68
CA GLU A 68 3.81 -14.94 -20.90
C GLU A 68 4.25 -16.25 -20.22
N LEU A 69 5.19 -16.98 -20.82
CA LEU A 69 5.77 -18.22 -20.24
C LEU A 69 6.46 -17.98 -18.88
N GLN A 70 6.89 -16.74 -18.58
CA GLN A 70 7.44 -16.36 -17.28
C GLN A 70 6.36 -15.86 -16.31
N GLY A 71 5.10 -15.75 -16.74
CA GLY A 71 4.01 -15.18 -15.97
C GLY A 71 3.79 -15.89 -14.63
N GLY A 72 3.92 -17.22 -14.57
CA GLY A 72 3.77 -17.96 -13.31
C GLY A 72 4.84 -17.62 -12.27
N ALA A 73 6.11 -17.54 -12.68
CA ALA A 73 7.22 -17.19 -11.78
C ALA A 73 7.17 -15.73 -11.33
N VAL A 74 6.74 -14.84 -12.23
CA VAL A 74 6.53 -13.41 -11.95
C VAL A 74 5.42 -13.25 -10.91
N LEU A 75 4.25 -13.86 -11.14
CA LEU A 75 3.12 -13.80 -10.20
C LEU A 75 3.51 -14.35 -8.82
N ALA A 76 4.21 -15.48 -8.77
CA ALA A 76 4.70 -16.04 -7.51
C ALA A 76 5.65 -15.08 -6.75
N THR A 77 6.46 -14.32 -7.47
CA THR A 77 7.35 -13.32 -6.86
C THR A 77 6.58 -12.09 -6.39
N ILE A 78 5.60 -11.63 -7.17
CA ILE A 78 4.67 -10.55 -6.78
C ILE A 78 3.89 -10.92 -5.51
N ASP A 79 3.45 -12.18 -5.41
CA ASP A 79 2.75 -12.68 -4.22
C ASP A 79 3.65 -12.64 -2.98
N ARG A 80 4.90 -13.14 -3.08
CA ARG A 80 5.88 -13.06 -1.98
C ARG A 80 6.18 -11.62 -1.57
N LEU A 81 6.43 -10.73 -2.53
CA LEU A 81 6.64 -9.31 -2.26
C LEU A 81 5.46 -8.69 -1.51
N HIS A 82 4.24 -9.02 -1.93
CA HIS A 82 3.03 -8.51 -1.28
C HIS A 82 2.88 -9.03 0.15
N GLU A 83 3.20 -10.31 0.40
CA GLU A 83 3.20 -10.90 1.75
C GLU A 83 4.21 -10.20 2.68
N ILE A 84 5.46 -10.04 2.23
CA ILE A 84 6.53 -9.36 3.00
C ILE A 84 6.14 -7.90 3.28
N LYS A 85 5.69 -7.18 2.25
CA LYS A 85 5.19 -5.80 2.38
C LYS A 85 4.05 -5.72 3.40
N THR A 86 3.11 -6.65 3.36
CA THR A 86 1.95 -6.65 4.26
C THR A 86 2.38 -6.85 5.71
N ALA A 87 3.22 -7.86 5.97
CA ALA A 87 3.76 -8.10 7.31
C ALA A 87 4.55 -6.90 7.85
N PHE A 88 5.39 -6.27 7.03
CA PHE A 88 6.13 -5.07 7.44
C PHE A 88 5.20 -3.90 7.76
N TYR A 89 4.21 -3.65 6.89
CA TYR A 89 3.23 -2.59 7.10
C TYR A 89 2.43 -2.79 8.40
N GLU A 90 1.91 -4.01 8.63
CA GLU A 90 1.18 -4.34 9.86
C GLU A 90 2.04 -4.12 11.11
N ASN A 91 3.30 -4.55 11.08
CA ASN A 91 4.23 -4.33 12.18
C ASN A 91 4.49 -2.83 12.42
N ALA A 92 4.64 -2.03 11.37
CA ALA A 92 4.82 -0.59 11.49
C ALA A 92 3.58 0.10 12.09
N VAL A 93 2.38 -0.27 11.63
CA VAL A 93 1.12 0.23 12.18
C VAL A 93 0.97 -0.14 13.65
N ASN A 94 1.19 -1.41 14.01
CA ASN A 94 1.15 -1.90 15.39
C ASN A 94 2.23 -1.25 16.27
N GLY A 95 3.36 -0.85 15.68
CA GLY A 95 4.43 -0.09 16.32
C GLY A 95 4.15 1.41 16.46
N GLY A 96 3.00 1.91 16.00
CA GLY A 96 2.59 3.31 16.13
C GLY A 96 3.12 4.24 15.04
N ALA A 97 3.56 3.71 13.89
CA ALA A 97 4.03 4.52 12.77
C ALA A 97 2.91 5.31 12.07
N VAL A 98 1.64 4.96 12.32
CA VAL A 98 0.45 5.57 11.71
C VAL A 98 -0.45 6.12 12.81
N SER A 99 -0.89 7.37 12.66
CA SER A 99 -1.85 8.03 13.53
C SER A 99 -3.08 8.49 12.75
N LEU A 100 -4.24 8.51 13.41
CA LEU A 100 -5.46 9.06 12.82
C LEU A 100 -5.27 10.53 12.40
N ARG A 101 -5.88 10.91 11.28
CA ARG A 101 -5.93 12.30 10.84
C ARG A 101 -6.68 13.15 11.88
N PRO A 102 -6.31 14.42 12.05
CA PRO A 102 -6.98 15.32 12.99
C PRO A 102 -8.50 15.34 12.75
N GLY A 103 -9.27 15.17 13.83
CA GLY A 103 -10.73 15.21 13.79
C GLY A 103 -11.43 13.91 13.41
N VAL A 104 -10.73 12.90 12.87
CA VAL A 104 -11.35 11.59 12.52
C VAL A 104 -11.94 10.93 13.75
N LEU A 105 -11.16 10.79 14.83
CA LEU A 105 -11.63 10.17 16.07
C LEU A 105 -12.81 10.95 16.67
N ALA A 106 -12.71 12.28 16.71
CA ALA A 106 -13.79 13.14 17.22
C ALA A 106 -15.08 13.01 16.40
N LEU A 107 -14.98 12.89 15.07
CA LEU A 107 -16.12 12.69 14.18
C LEU A 107 -16.78 11.32 14.39
N MET A 108 -15.98 10.26 14.54
CA MET A 108 -16.49 8.91 14.84
C MET A 108 -17.19 8.88 16.20
N ASP A 109 -16.59 9.47 17.23
CA ASP A 109 -17.18 9.56 18.56
C ASP A 109 -18.49 10.35 18.56
N GLU A 110 -18.57 11.44 17.80
CA GLU A 110 -19.79 12.23 17.69
C GLU A 110 -20.90 11.47 16.94
N ALA A 111 -20.57 10.79 15.85
CA ALA A 111 -21.52 9.96 15.13
C ALA A 111 -22.08 8.84 16.03
N LEU A 112 -21.21 8.14 16.76
CA LEU A 112 -21.61 7.08 17.70
C LEU A 112 -22.55 7.59 18.80
N LYS A 113 -22.38 8.83 19.26
CA LYS A 113 -23.29 9.45 20.24
C LYS A 113 -24.66 9.78 19.64
N GLN A 114 -24.75 9.99 18.33
CA GLN A 114 -25.98 10.37 17.64
C GLN A 114 -26.76 9.20 17.02
N GLY A 115 -26.18 8.00 16.99
CA GLY A 115 -26.83 6.74 16.56
C GLY A 115 -26.58 6.37 15.10
#